data_AF-A0AA39TYH9-F1
#
_entry.id   AF-A0AA39TYH9-F1
#
_cell.length_a   1.000
_cell.length_b   1.000
_cell.length_c   1.000
_cell.angle_alpha   90.00
_cell.angle_beta   90.00
_cell.angle_gamma   90.00
#
_symmetry.space_group_name_H-M   'P 1'
#
loop_
_entity.id
_entity.type
_entity.pdbx_description
1 polymer ?
#
loop_
_entity_poly.entity_id
_entity_poly.type
_entity_poly.pdbx_seq_one_letter_code
_entity_poly.pdbx_strand_id
1 'polypeptide(L)'
;SLVYNHYHSPPEIKIEDGTVKYVFTCKCHGTTHIYAHKDTSITNLKNHAKHCDMKAQNTKLKQPKINEVISSYNYGEFRLLHVEWFTESHHPDMMIKDPGLQRIYCHLNPQVKICFDKMVSCNIKETFEVTKERLKELLREHEGCFHIIFNAWAAPNSHDFLGTVLIWCCNGHIEVVTLDMIE
;
A
#
# COMPACT_ATOMS: atom_id res chain seq x y z
N SER A 1 26.40 -31.27 27.39
CA SER A 1 26.37 -31.37 25.92
C SER A 1 25.25 -30.51 25.38
N LEU A 2 25.52 -29.55 24.48
CA LEU A 2 24.55 -28.56 23.98
C LEU A 2 23.34 -29.19 23.26
N VAL A 3 23.46 -30.43 22.80
CA VAL A 3 22.43 -31.15 22.01
C VAL A 3 21.15 -31.38 22.82
N TYR A 4 21.26 -31.68 24.12
CA TYR A 4 20.10 -31.97 24.96
C TYR A 4 19.21 -30.75 25.21
N ASN A 5 19.74 -29.53 25.06
CA ASN A 5 18.96 -28.30 25.22
C ASN A 5 17.83 -28.18 24.18
N HIS A 6 17.97 -28.84 23.02
CA HIS A 6 16.96 -28.87 21.95
C HIS A 6 15.74 -29.74 22.29
N TYR A 7 15.84 -30.61 23.30
CA TYR A 7 14.81 -31.55 23.71
C TYR A 7 14.22 -31.19 25.08
N HIS A 8 12.99 -31.64 25.35
CA HIS A 8 12.39 -31.51 26.66
C HIS A 8 13.20 -32.28 27.71
N SER A 9 13.38 -31.67 28.87
CA SER A 9 14.11 -32.22 30.01
C SER A 9 13.20 -32.24 31.23
N PRO A 10 13.18 -33.34 32.01
CA PRO A 10 13.89 -34.60 31.78
C PRO A 10 13.27 -35.43 30.62
N PRO A 11 14.04 -36.33 29.97
CA PRO A 11 13.48 -37.25 28.99
C PRO A 11 12.53 -38.25 29.67
N GLU A 12 11.51 -38.68 28.95
CA GLU A 12 10.60 -39.72 29.44
C GLU A 12 11.31 -41.08 29.41
N ILE A 13 11.09 -41.91 30.43
CA ILE A 13 11.74 -43.23 30.57
C ILE A 13 10.69 -44.31 30.34
N LYS A 14 10.97 -45.22 29.40
CA LYS A 14 10.14 -46.38 29.10
C LYS A 14 10.92 -47.66 29.35
N ILE A 15 10.26 -48.68 29.89
CA ILE A 15 10.84 -50.01 30.06
C ILE A 15 10.11 -50.93 29.08
N GLU A 16 10.83 -51.40 28.07
CA GLU A 16 10.32 -52.38 27.09
C GLU A 16 11.24 -53.60 27.11
N ASP A 17 10.66 -54.79 27.30
CA ASP A 17 11.37 -56.07 27.33
C ASP A 17 12.59 -56.10 28.27
N GLY A 18 12.44 -55.51 29.47
CA GLY A 18 13.51 -55.43 30.47
C GLY A 18 14.64 -54.44 30.14
N THR A 19 14.53 -53.71 29.03
CA THR A 19 15.51 -52.69 28.62
C THR A 19 14.97 -51.28 28.89
N VAL A 20 15.75 -50.49 29.64
CA VAL A 20 15.45 -49.06 29.88
C VAL A 20 15.72 -48.26 28.61
N LYS A 21 14.72 -47.51 28.15
CA LYS A 21 14.78 -46.61 26.99
C LYS A 21 14.46 -45.18 27.40
N TYR A 22 15.23 -44.21 26.90
CA TYR A 22 15.03 -42.78 27.05
C TYR A 22 14.35 -42.20 25.81
N VAL A 23 13.30 -41.42 26.01
CA VAL A 23 12.54 -40.76 24.95
C VAL A 23 12.81 -39.26 24.99
N PHE A 24 13.43 -38.76 23.94
CA PHE A 24 13.75 -37.35 23.76
C PHE A 24 12.75 -36.69 22.81
N THR A 25 11.92 -35.79 23.33
CA THR A 25 10.93 -35.04 22.54
C THR A 25 11.48 -33.68 22.14
N CYS A 26 11.51 -33.40 20.84
CA CYS A 26 11.96 -32.13 20.27
C CYS A 26 11.04 -30.97 20.71
N LYS A 27 11.63 -29.86 21.19
CA LYS A 27 10.87 -28.66 21.61
C LYS A 27 10.22 -27.91 20.45
N CYS A 28 10.74 -28.03 19.23
CA CYS A 28 10.30 -27.23 18.07
C CYS A 28 9.12 -27.86 17.32
N HIS A 29 9.13 -29.18 17.14
CA HIS A 29 8.15 -29.89 16.29
C HIS A 29 7.51 -31.10 16.97
N GLY A 30 7.87 -31.43 18.21
CA GLY A 30 7.28 -32.53 18.97
C GLY A 30 7.72 -33.94 18.53
N THR A 31 8.66 -34.07 17.59
CA THR A 31 9.21 -35.37 17.17
C THR A 31 9.95 -36.06 18.32
N THR A 32 9.69 -37.36 18.53
CA THR A 32 10.30 -38.16 19.58
C THR A 32 11.41 -39.06 19.04
N HIS A 33 12.50 -39.20 19.81
CA HIS A 33 13.61 -40.11 19.52
C HIS A 33 13.86 -41.03 20.71
N ILE A 34 13.92 -42.34 20.48
CA ILE A 34 14.02 -43.35 21.54
C ILE A 34 15.42 -43.98 21.51
N TYR A 35 16.08 -44.04 22.67
CA TYR A 35 17.42 -44.61 22.85
C TYR A 35 17.42 -45.64 23.98
N ALA A 36 18.01 -46.81 23.74
CA ALA A 36 18.28 -47.75 24.83
C ALA A 36 19.40 -47.21 25.73
N HIS A 37 19.37 -47.53 27.03
CA HIS A 37 20.39 -47.09 28.00
C HIS A 37 21.84 -47.44 27.59
N LYS A 38 22.02 -48.51 26.82
CA LYS A 38 23.35 -48.96 26.35
C LYS A 38 23.85 -48.20 25.12
N ASP A 39 23.01 -47.37 24.50
CA ASP A 39 23.37 -46.62 23.30
C ASP A 39 24.01 -45.28 23.68
N THR A 40 25.33 -45.19 23.51
CA THR A 40 26.10 -43.96 23.75
C THR A 40 26.16 -43.04 22.53
N SER A 41 25.54 -43.43 21.41
CA SER A 41 25.54 -42.64 20.18
C SER A 41 24.55 -41.48 20.27
N ILE A 42 25.03 -40.25 20.16
CA ILE A 42 24.19 -39.05 20.12
C ILE A 42 24.02 -38.50 18.68
N THR A 43 24.39 -39.28 17.67
CA THR A 43 24.47 -38.84 16.28
C THR A 43 23.10 -38.49 15.71
N ASN A 44 22.05 -39.28 16.00
CA ASN A 44 20.71 -38.98 15.47
C ASN A 44 20.09 -37.76 16.18
N LEU A 45 20.36 -37.58 17.48
CA LEU A 45 19.96 -36.37 18.22
C LEU A 45 20.64 -35.13 17.64
N LYS A 46 21.96 -35.20 17.38
CA LYS A 46 22.72 -34.11 16.76
C LYS A 46 22.21 -33.76 15.36
N ASN A 47 21.98 -34.78 14.53
CA ASN A 47 21.51 -34.58 13.15
C ASN A 47 20.10 -33.99 13.13
N HIS A 48 19.21 -34.48 13.99
CA HIS A 48 17.88 -33.91 14.13
C HIS A 48 17.94 -32.45 14.58
N ALA A 49 18.67 -32.12 15.65
CA ALA A 49 18.77 -30.73 16.13
C ALA A 49 19.26 -29.78 15.03
N LYS A 50 20.31 -30.16 14.28
CA LYS A 50 20.82 -29.39 13.13
C LYS A 50 19.76 -29.16 12.05
N HIS A 51 19.03 -30.20 11.63
CA HIS A 51 18.01 -30.09 10.59
C HIS A 51 16.74 -29.36 11.07
N CYS A 52 16.42 -29.50 12.35
CA CYS A 52 15.28 -28.83 12.97
C CYS A 52 15.49 -27.32 13.02
N ASP A 53 16.69 -26.86 13.39
CA ASP A 53 17.02 -25.43 13.41
C ASP A 53 16.94 -24.81 12.01
N MET A 54 17.39 -25.54 10.97
CA MET A 54 17.26 -25.10 9.57
C MET A 54 15.80 -25.00 9.12
N LYS A 55 14.92 -25.92 9.53
CA LYS A 55 13.48 -25.85 9.20
C LYS A 55 12.78 -24.73 9.96
N ALA A 56 13.10 -24.52 11.23
CA ALA A 56 12.55 -23.42 12.02
C ALA A 56 12.96 -22.05 11.45
N GLN A 57 14.20 -21.91 10.98
CA GLN A 57 14.67 -20.71 10.29
C GLN A 57 13.97 -20.49 8.93
N ASN A 58 13.77 -21.55 8.14
CA ASN A 58 13.01 -21.45 6.88
C ASN A 58 11.51 -21.16 7.10
N THR A 59 10.94 -21.53 8.26
CA THR A 59 9.54 -21.20 8.59
C THR A 59 9.37 -19.73 9.02
N LYS A 60 10.45 -19.08 9.50
CA LYS A 60 10.48 -17.63 9.73
C LYS A 60 10.70 -16.85 8.42
N LEU A 61 11.32 -17.47 7.42
CA LEU A 61 11.38 -16.98 6.05
C LEU A 61 10.20 -17.53 5.23
N LYS A 62 8.96 -17.35 5.72
CA LYS A 62 7.81 -17.44 4.82
C LYS A 62 7.95 -16.29 3.83
N GLN A 63 8.48 -16.58 2.65
CA GLN A 63 8.20 -15.74 1.50
C GLN A 63 6.67 -15.60 1.44
N PRO A 64 6.12 -14.37 1.40
CA PRO A 64 4.68 -14.21 1.22
C PRO A 64 4.32 -15.02 -0.01
N LYS A 65 3.30 -15.88 0.12
CA LYS A 65 2.79 -16.63 -1.03
C LYS A 65 2.47 -15.57 -2.08
N ILE A 66 2.74 -15.82 -3.36
CA ILE A 66 2.44 -14.88 -4.46
C ILE A 66 0.97 -14.36 -4.40
N ASN A 67 0.06 -15.11 -3.77
CA ASN A 67 -1.32 -14.71 -3.47
C ASN A 67 -1.48 -13.58 -2.41
N GLU A 68 -0.44 -13.15 -1.72
CA GLU A 68 -0.42 -11.97 -0.82
C GLU A 68 -0.06 -10.68 -1.56
N VAL A 69 0.29 -10.75 -2.86
CA VAL A 69 0.13 -9.60 -3.76
C VAL A 69 -1.34 -9.54 -4.18
N ILE A 70 -2.22 -9.49 -3.18
CA ILE A 70 -3.61 -9.04 -3.39
C ILE A 70 -3.44 -7.61 -3.87
N SER A 71 -3.86 -7.36 -5.11
CA SER A 71 -3.90 -6.03 -5.71
C SER A 71 -4.31 -5.01 -4.65
N SER A 72 -3.43 -4.05 -4.33
CA SER A 72 -3.73 -2.94 -3.42
C SER A 72 -4.81 -2.00 -3.97
N TYR A 73 -5.43 -2.39 -5.08
CA TYR A 73 -6.50 -1.67 -5.72
C TYR A 73 -7.69 -1.50 -4.79
N ASN A 74 -7.90 -0.24 -4.41
CA ASN A 74 -9.10 0.23 -3.77
C ASN A 74 -9.83 1.16 -4.75
N TYR A 75 -11.11 0.91 -5.02
CA TYR A 75 -11.89 1.73 -5.95
C TYR A 75 -12.04 3.19 -5.49
N GLY A 76 -12.11 3.42 -4.18
CA GLY A 76 -12.15 4.76 -3.60
C GLY A 76 -10.84 5.52 -3.79
N GLU A 77 -9.69 4.87 -3.56
CA GLU A 77 -8.37 5.46 -3.81
C GLU A 77 -8.15 5.71 -5.31
N PHE A 78 -8.53 4.75 -6.16
CA PHE A 78 -8.47 4.92 -7.62
C PHE A 78 -9.28 6.13 -8.10
N ARG A 79 -10.47 6.35 -7.53
CA ARG A 79 -11.30 7.54 -7.79
C ARG A 79 -10.60 8.82 -7.34
N LEU A 80 -10.03 8.83 -6.14
CA LEU A 80 -9.37 10.00 -5.58
C LEU A 80 -8.16 10.41 -6.44
N LEU A 81 -7.33 9.44 -6.83
CA LEU A 81 -6.17 9.66 -7.70
C LEU A 81 -6.55 10.25 -9.06
N HIS A 82 -7.70 9.85 -9.62
CA HIS A 82 -8.20 10.46 -10.86
C HIS A 82 -8.63 11.90 -10.67
N VAL A 83 -9.34 12.20 -9.58
CA VAL A 83 -9.79 13.56 -9.28
C VAL A 83 -8.58 14.46 -9.08
N GLU A 84 -7.61 14.03 -8.26
CA GLU A 84 -6.34 14.72 -8.03
C GLU A 84 -5.62 14.99 -9.35
N TRP A 85 -5.33 13.94 -10.12
CA TRP A 85 -4.66 14.08 -11.41
C TRP A 85 -5.40 15.02 -12.38
N PHE A 86 -6.72 14.89 -12.50
CA PHE A 86 -7.51 15.71 -13.42
C PHE A 86 -7.53 17.17 -12.99
N THR A 87 -7.63 17.44 -11.68
CA THR A 87 -7.60 18.79 -11.15
C THR A 87 -6.23 19.46 -11.29
N GLU A 88 -5.15 18.75 -10.98
CA GLU A 88 -3.78 19.30 -11.04
C GLU A 88 -3.32 19.52 -12.48
N SER A 89 -3.69 18.61 -13.39
CA SER A 89 -3.27 18.65 -14.80
C SER A 89 -4.29 19.33 -15.72
N HIS A 90 -5.38 19.90 -15.17
CA HIS A 90 -6.45 20.54 -15.92
C HIS A 90 -7.05 19.63 -17.02
N HIS A 91 -7.17 18.33 -16.74
CA HIS A 91 -7.71 17.37 -17.70
C HIS A 91 -9.24 17.34 -17.66
N PRO A 92 -9.90 17.18 -18.83
CA PRO A 92 -11.33 16.99 -18.87
C PRO A 92 -11.70 15.65 -18.25
N ASP A 93 -12.82 15.62 -17.53
CA ASP A 93 -13.39 14.41 -16.92
C ASP A 93 -13.68 13.30 -17.96
N MET A 94 -13.96 13.68 -19.21
CA MET A 94 -14.14 12.76 -20.34
C MET A 94 -12.91 11.90 -20.63
N MET A 95 -11.71 12.27 -20.17
CA MET A 95 -10.49 11.49 -20.36
C MET A 95 -10.59 10.08 -19.78
N ILE A 96 -11.42 9.86 -18.74
CA ILE A 96 -11.67 8.53 -18.17
C ILE A 96 -12.32 7.54 -19.16
N LYS A 97 -12.94 8.06 -20.23
CA LYS A 97 -13.55 7.26 -21.30
C LYS A 97 -12.58 6.87 -22.40
N ASP A 98 -11.35 7.37 -22.39
CA ASP A 98 -10.36 7.04 -23.42
C ASP A 98 -10.11 5.52 -23.49
N PRO A 99 -10.35 4.86 -24.63
CA PRO A 99 -10.19 3.41 -24.73
C PRO A 99 -8.76 2.93 -24.49
N GLY A 100 -7.75 3.75 -24.83
CA GLY A 100 -6.34 3.44 -24.61
C GLY A 100 -6.01 3.40 -23.11
N LEU A 101 -6.45 4.42 -22.38
CA LEU A 101 -6.31 4.51 -20.93
C LEU A 101 -7.02 3.35 -20.22
N GLN A 102 -8.27 3.06 -20.61
CA GLN A 102 -9.02 1.93 -20.04
C GLN A 102 -8.34 0.59 -20.31
N ARG A 103 -7.75 0.41 -21.50
CA ARG A 103 -6.98 -0.79 -21.82
C ARG A 103 -5.75 -0.94 -20.94
N ILE A 104 -5.04 0.16 -20.64
CA ILE A 104 -3.91 0.15 -19.70
C ILE A 104 -4.39 -0.27 -18.31
N TYR A 105 -5.48 0.30 -17.81
CA TYR A 105 -6.03 -0.09 -16.50
C TYR A 105 -6.40 -1.56 -16.42
N CYS A 106 -7.11 -2.09 -17.42
CA CYS A 106 -7.48 -3.50 -17.49
C CYS A 106 -6.26 -4.42 -17.62
N HIS A 107 -5.18 -3.97 -18.28
CA HIS A 107 -3.94 -4.72 -18.39
C HIS A 107 -3.21 -4.81 -17.03
N LEU A 108 -3.16 -3.71 -16.29
CA LEU A 108 -2.52 -3.64 -14.97
C LEU A 108 -3.33 -4.40 -13.90
N ASN A 109 -4.66 -4.33 -13.98
CA ASN A 109 -5.56 -5.06 -13.09
C ASN A 109 -6.83 -5.49 -13.84
N PRO A 110 -6.96 -6.77 -14.22
CA PRO A 110 -8.13 -7.27 -14.94
C PRO A 110 -9.47 -7.13 -14.17
N GLN A 111 -9.42 -6.91 -12.86
CA GLN A 111 -10.60 -6.71 -12.00
C GLN A 111 -10.87 -5.22 -11.72
N VAL A 112 -10.16 -4.30 -12.38
CA VAL A 112 -10.36 -2.87 -12.20
C VAL A 112 -11.81 -2.48 -12.51
N LYS A 113 -12.38 -1.64 -11.65
CA LYS A 113 -13.66 -0.99 -11.90
C LYS A 113 -13.36 0.44 -12.30
N ILE A 114 -13.62 0.78 -13.56
CA ILE A 114 -13.35 2.11 -14.08
C ILE A 114 -14.50 3.04 -13.68
N CYS A 115 -14.17 4.27 -13.28
CA CYS A 115 -15.14 5.27 -12.89
C CYS A 115 -15.88 5.83 -14.10
N PHE A 116 -17.12 6.26 -13.88
CA PHE A 116 -17.85 7.01 -14.90
C PHE A 116 -17.43 8.47 -14.89
N ASP A 117 -17.41 9.10 -16.06
CA ASP A 117 -17.16 10.54 -16.24
C ASP A 117 -17.98 11.38 -15.27
N LYS A 118 -19.31 11.18 -15.23
CA LYS A 118 -20.22 11.94 -14.35
C LYS A 118 -19.83 11.85 -12.88
N MET A 119 -19.33 10.69 -12.45
CA MET A 119 -18.89 10.50 -11.07
C MET A 119 -17.60 11.27 -10.80
N VAL A 120 -16.67 11.29 -11.76
CA VAL A 120 -15.45 12.08 -11.67
C VAL A 120 -15.78 13.57 -11.68
N SER A 121 -16.66 14.06 -12.57
CA SER A 121 -17.05 15.47 -12.57
C SER A 121 -17.76 15.90 -11.28
N CYS A 122 -18.63 15.06 -10.71
CA CYS A 122 -19.22 15.35 -9.39
C CYS A 122 -18.14 15.46 -8.31
N ASN A 123 -17.20 14.52 -8.25
CA ASN A 123 -16.11 14.55 -7.28
C ASN A 123 -15.21 15.79 -7.47
N ILE A 124 -14.89 16.17 -8.71
CA ILE A 124 -14.11 17.38 -9.00
C ILE A 124 -14.81 18.61 -8.44
N LYS A 125 -16.15 18.71 -8.60
CA LYS A 125 -16.94 19.80 -8.03
C LYS A 125 -16.90 19.81 -6.51
N GLU A 126 -17.03 18.64 -5.88
CA GLU A 126 -16.92 18.52 -4.41
C GLU A 126 -15.52 18.96 -3.92
N THR A 127 -14.46 18.50 -4.59
CA THR A 127 -13.08 18.90 -4.29
C THR A 127 -12.87 20.40 -4.48
N PHE A 128 -13.46 20.98 -5.52
CA PHE A 128 -13.42 22.43 -5.74
C PHE A 128 -14.08 23.20 -4.60
N GLU A 129 -15.28 22.82 -4.15
CA GLU A 129 -15.96 23.52 -3.05
C GLU A 129 -15.18 23.43 -1.73
N VAL A 130 -14.61 22.26 -1.41
CA VAL A 130 -13.76 22.09 -0.22
C VAL A 130 -12.49 22.94 -0.33
N THR A 131 -11.84 22.92 -1.49
CA THR A 131 -10.60 23.68 -1.72
C THR A 131 -10.85 25.17 -1.70
N LYS A 132 -12.00 25.63 -2.22
CA LYS A 132 -12.42 27.03 -2.21
C LYS A 132 -12.62 27.56 -0.80
N GLU A 133 -13.27 26.80 0.09
CA GLU A 133 -13.38 27.21 1.50
C GLU A 133 -12.01 27.29 2.16
N ARG A 134 -11.12 26.32 1.89
CA ARG A 134 -9.75 26.36 2.40
C ARG A 134 -8.97 27.56 1.87
N LEU A 135 -9.12 27.88 0.59
CA LEU A 135 -8.48 29.04 -0.03
C LEU A 135 -8.98 30.34 0.60
N LYS A 136 -10.27 30.49 0.90
CA LYS A 136 -10.80 31.67 1.60
C LYS A 136 -10.16 31.87 2.97
N GLU A 137 -9.94 30.80 3.72
CA GLU A 137 -9.23 30.85 5.01
C GLU A 137 -7.79 31.33 4.82
N LEU A 138 -7.06 30.71 3.88
CA LEU A 138 -5.67 31.07 3.57
C LEU A 138 -5.54 32.54 3.15
N LEU A 139 -6.46 33.03 2.30
CA LEU A 139 -6.46 34.42 1.85
C LEU A 139 -6.83 35.41 2.96
N ARG A 140 -7.66 35.00 3.94
CA ARG A 140 -8.01 35.84 5.09
C ARG A 140 -6.86 35.99 6.08
N GLU A 141 -6.08 34.92 6.26
CA GLU A 141 -4.94 34.88 7.18
C GLU A 141 -3.67 35.49 6.57
N HIS A 142 -3.62 35.64 5.25
CA HIS A 142 -2.44 36.14 4.57
C HIS A 142 -2.16 37.62 4.85
N GLU A 143 -1.01 37.89 5.47
CA GLU A 143 -0.47 39.24 5.63
C GLU A 143 0.33 39.62 4.38
N GLY A 144 -0.27 40.41 3.49
CA GLY A 144 0.39 40.83 2.26
C GLY A 144 -0.53 41.52 1.26
N CYS A 145 0.01 41.73 0.05
CA CYS A 145 -0.73 42.30 -1.06
C CYS A 145 -1.18 41.20 -2.02
N PHE A 146 -2.39 41.39 -2.55
CA PHE A 146 -2.96 40.57 -3.61
C PHE A 146 -2.93 41.35 -4.93
N HIS A 147 -2.54 40.68 -6.00
CA HIS A 147 -2.64 41.18 -7.36
C HIS A 147 -3.71 40.39 -8.10
N ILE A 148 -4.71 41.08 -8.63
CA ILE A 148 -5.76 40.46 -9.45
C ILE A 148 -5.49 40.83 -10.91
N ILE A 149 -5.45 39.82 -11.77
CA ILE A 149 -5.27 39.94 -13.21
C ILE A 149 -6.55 39.52 -13.91
N PHE A 150 -6.99 40.37 -14.83
CA PHE A 150 -8.08 40.07 -15.75
C PHE A 150 -7.50 39.79 -17.13
N ASN A 151 -7.77 38.61 -17.69
CA ASN A 151 -7.32 38.22 -19.01
C ASN A 151 -8.55 37.98 -19.90
N ALA A 152 -8.82 38.93 -20.80
CA ALA A 152 -9.91 38.83 -21.76
C ALA A 152 -9.40 38.34 -23.12
N TRP A 153 -10.08 37.37 -23.72
CA TRP A 153 -9.76 36.86 -25.05
C TRP A 153 -11.03 36.54 -25.83
N ALA A 154 -11.15 37.11 -27.04
CA ALA A 154 -12.15 36.73 -28.03
C ALA A 154 -11.67 35.55 -28.88
N ALA A 155 -12.30 34.39 -28.71
CA ALA A 155 -11.97 33.21 -29.48
C ALA A 155 -12.55 33.29 -30.91
N PRO A 156 -11.88 32.69 -31.92
CA PRO A 156 -12.32 32.75 -33.32
C PRO A 156 -13.71 32.19 -33.61
N ASN A 157 -14.29 31.45 -32.66
CA ASN A 157 -15.64 30.88 -32.71
C ASN A 157 -16.72 31.85 -32.20
N SER A 158 -16.42 33.14 -32.02
CA SER A 158 -17.33 34.19 -31.51
C SER A 158 -17.72 34.05 -30.03
N HIS A 159 -16.88 33.37 -29.25
CA HIS A 159 -17.03 33.28 -27.79
C HIS A 159 -15.98 34.19 -27.14
N ASP A 160 -16.41 35.02 -26.20
CA ASP A 160 -15.54 35.93 -25.47
C ASP A 160 -15.30 35.38 -24.07
N PHE A 161 -14.04 35.21 -23.69
CA PHE A 161 -13.68 34.65 -22.40
C PHE A 161 -13.02 35.72 -21.53
N LEU A 162 -13.34 35.75 -20.24
CA LEU A 162 -12.69 36.54 -19.22
C LEU A 162 -12.19 35.64 -18.09
N GLY A 163 -10.87 35.43 -18.05
CA GLY A 163 -10.19 34.78 -16.93
C GLY A 163 -9.86 35.77 -15.83
N THR A 164 -10.14 35.40 -14.58
CA THR A 164 -9.69 36.15 -13.39
C THR A 164 -8.66 35.31 -12.64
N VAL A 165 -7.48 35.87 -12.45
CA VAL A 165 -6.35 35.20 -11.78
C VAL A 165 -5.91 36.04 -10.58
N LEU A 166 -5.65 35.38 -9.45
CA LEU A 166 -5.12 35.99 -8.24
C LEU A 166 -3.67 35.55 -8.05
N ILE A 167 -2.81 36.52 -7.75
CA ILE A 167 -1.38 36.32 -7.53
C ILE A 167 -0.99 36.97 -6.20
N TRP A 168 -0.22 36.26 -5.37
CA TRP A 168 0.34 36.79 -4.13
C TRP A 168 1.69 36.16 -3.82
N CYS A 169 2.40 36.70 -2.83
CA CYS A 169 3.68 36.16 -2.38
C CYS A 169 3.51 35.50 -1.01
N CYS A 170 3.80 34.21 -0.89
CA CYS A 170 3.76 33.47 0.36
C CYS A 170 5.11 32.81 0.62
N ASN A 171 5.73 33.05 1.79
CA ASN A 171 7.04 32.46 2.15
C ASN A 171 8.15 32.65 1.10
N GLY A 172 8.14 33.78 0.38
CA GLY A 172 9.11 34.07 -0.68
C GLY A 172 8.83 33.40 -2.03
N HIS A 173 7.68 32.72 -2.17
CA HIS A 173 7.20 32.11 -3.40
C HIS A 173 6.00 32.87 -3.97
N ILE A 174 5.95 32.99 -5.29
CA ILE A 174 4.79 33.55 -5.98
C ILE A 174 3.77 32.43 -6.13
N GLU A 175 2.60 32.63 -5.52
CA GLU A 175 1.44 31.77 -5.65
C GLU A 175 0.50 32.35 -6.70
N VAL A 176 -0.07 31.47 -7.53
CA VAL A 176 -0.98 31.84 -8.62
C VAL A 176 -2.18 30.91 -8.57
N VAL A 177 -3.39 31.48 -8.56
CA VAL A 177 -4.63 30.72 -8.64
C VAL A 177 -5.61 31.35 -9.61
N THR A 178 -6.22 30.52 -10.47
CA THR A 178 -7.35 30.94 -11.31
C THR A 178 -8.60 30.98 -10.43
N LEU A 179 -9.22 32.15 -10.30
CA LEU A 179 -10.44 32.33 -9.50
C LEU A 179 -11.69 31.98 -10.29
N ASP A 180 -11.76 32.42 -11.55
CA ASP A 180 -12.91 32.21 -12.40
C ASP A 180 -12.55 32.32 -13.88
N MET A 181 -13.40 31.75 -14.73
CA MET A 181 -13.37 31.87 -16.17
C MET A 181 -14.80 32.03 -16.68
N ILE A 182 -15.12 33.24 -17.12
CA ILE A 182 -16.44 33.61 -17.61
C ILE A 182 -16.41 33.54 -19.14
N GLU A 183 -17.47 33.01 -19.73
CA GLU A 183 -17.76 32.98 -21.17
C GLU A 183 -19.03 33.80 -21.47
#